data_AF-A3UH96-F1
#
_entry.id   AF-A3UH96-F1
#
_cell.length_a   1.000
_cell.length_b   1.000
_cell.length_c   1.000
_cell.angle_alpha   90.00
_cell.angle_beta   90.00
_cell.angle_gamma   90.00
#
_symmetry.space_group_name_H-M   'P 1'
#
loop_
_entity.id
_entity.type
_entity.pdbx_description
1 polymer ?
#
loop_
_entity_poly.entity_id
_entity_poly.type
_entity_poly.pdbx_seq_one_letter_code
_entity_poly.pdbx_strand_id
1 'polypeptide(L)'
;MTGQELVRRASAHLGQAYQLGAAADLEDPDYAGPWDCADFVSWCVYQTHGLKLGLTVAGHPYSGAWIRWAEDPANAIDLEAAYDTPGAILVRRPHHYGSGHVAISDGQGGTVEARGQRYGVVRARGRGRVWDLAGLPVRAEPPAVLQGADSGRSFSRCAGLGEGYGRTVSPHPAQD
;
A
#
# COMPACT_ATOMS: atom_id res chain seq x y z
N MET A 1 6.78 -3.90 2.66
CA MET A 1 6.97 -3.24 1.36
C MET A 1 5.87 -2.19 1.22
N THR A 2 6.21 -0.92 0.97
CA THR A 2 5.26 0.21 1.03
C THR A 2 4.87 0.71 -0.36
N GLY A 3 3.84 1.55 -0.45
CA GLY A 3 3.46 2.21 -1.70
C GLY A 3 4.55 3.12 -2.29
N GLN A 4 5.48 3.64 -1.48
CA GLN A 4 6.63 4.39 -2.02
C GLN A 4 7.58 3.50 -2.82
N GLU A 5 7.70 2.22 -2.47
CA GLU A 5 8.53 1.29 -3.24
C GLU A 5 7.93 1.06 -4.63
N LEU A 6 6.60 0.94 -4.71
CA LEU A 6 5.89 0.80 -5.98
C LEU A 6 6.11 2.03 -6.87
N VAL A 7 6.02 3.24 -6.31
CA VAL A 7 6.30 4.49 -7.03
C VAL A 7 7.75 4.57 -7.49
N ARG A 8 8.70 4.14 -6.65
CA ARG A 8 10.13 4.12 -7.00
C ARG A 8 10.40 3.18 -8.15
N ARG A 9 9.86 1.96 -8.10
CA ARG A 9 9.95 0.97 -9.19
C ARG A 9 9.38 1.55 -10.47
N ALA A 10 8.13 2.02 -10.45
CA ALA A 10 7.49 2.61 -11.62
C ALA A 10 8.30 3.79 -12.19
N SER A 11 8.89 4.62 -11.33
CA SER A 11 9.71 5.76 -11.74
C SER A 11 11.02 5.36 -12.44
N ALA A 12 11.54 4.16 -12.23
CA ALA A 12 12.75 3.67 -12.92
C ALA A 12 12.52 3.47 -14.43
N HIS A 13 11.28 3.39 -14.87
CA HIS A 13 10.90 3.15 -16.27
C HIS A 13 10.53 4.44 -17.02
N LEU A 14 10.66 5.61 -16.40
CA LEU A 14 10.35 6.89 -17.05
C LEU A 14 11.10 7.05 -18.38
N GLY A 15 10.38 7.44 -19.43
CA GLY A 15 10.90 7.60 -20.78
C GLY A 15 10.87 6.34 -21.65
N GLN A 16 10.56 5.16 -21.09
CA GLN A 16 10.41 3.94 -21.88
C GLN A 16 9.18 4.00 -22.80
N ALA A 17 9.27 3.30 -23.92
CA ALA A 17 8.28 3.39 -24.99
C ALA A 17 6.92 2.79 -24.59
N TYR A 18 5.87 3.36 -25.16
CA TYR A 18 4.52 2.81 -25.05
C TYR A 18 4.13 2.08 -26.34
N GLN A 19 3.49 0.92 -26.20
CA GLN A 19 2.83 0.19 -27.28
C GLN A 19 1.50 -0.35 -26.76
N LEU A 20 0.40 -0.04 -27.45
CA LEU A 20 -0.92 -0.56 -27.08
C LEU A 20 -0.94 -2.08 -27.30
N GLY A 21 -1.37 -2.83 -26.29
CA GLY A 21 -1.37 -4.29 -26.33
C GLY A 21 0.04 -4.86 -26.28
N ALA A 22 0.92 -4.23 -25.50
CA ALA A 22 2.17 -4.89 -25.13
C ALA A 22 1.83 -6.16 -24.34
N ALA A 23 2.81 -7.06 -24.25
CA ALA A 23 2.65 -8.29 -23.49
C ALA A 23 3.88 -8.42 -22.60
N ALA A 24 3.91 -7.60 -21.55
CA ALA A 24 4.97 -7.67 -20.56
C ALA A 24 4.89 -9.01 -19.84
N ASP A 25 6.00 -9.74 -19.83
CA ASP A 25 6.11 -10.91 -18.96
C ASP A 25 6.22 -10.41 -17.52
N LEU A 26 5.18 -10.67 -16.72
CA LEU A 26 5.15 -10.28 -15.32
C LEU A 26 6.31 -10.89 -14.54
N GLU A 27 6.74 -12.09 -14.90
CA GLU A 27 7.77 -12.84 -14.17
C GLU A 27 9.19 -12.51 -14.62
N ASP A 28 9.35 -11.74 -15.70
CA ASP A 28 10.63 -11.18 -16.13
C ASP A 28 10.92 -9.87 -15.37
N PRO A 29 11.83 -9.87 -14.37
CA PRO A 29 12.16 -8.67 -13.61
C PRO A 29 12.98 -7.64 -14.41
N ASP A 30 13.51 -8.04 -15.57
CA ASP A 30 14.35 -7.21 -16.43
C ASP A 30 13.58 -6.64 -17.64
N TYR A 31 12.26 -6.91 -17.73
CA TYR A 31 11.42 -6.38 -18.80
C TYR A 31 11.45 -4.84 -18.81
N ALA A 32 11.90 -4.27 -19.93
CA ALA A 32 12.14 -2.84 -20.10
C ALA A 32 11.19 -2.16 -21.11
N GLY A 33 10.06 -2.79 -21.39
CA GLY A 33 9.09 -2.31 -22.37
C GLY A 33 9.21 -2.97 -23.76
N PRO A 34 8.35 -2.58 -24.70
CA PRO A 34 7.39 -1.47 -24.59
C PRO A 34 6.25 -1.77 -23.62
N TRP A 35 5.57 -0.72 -23.17
CA TRP A 35 4.52 -0.82 -22.15
C TRP A 35 3.15 -0.46 -22.71
N ASP A 36 2.11 -1.17 -22.32
CA ASP A 36 0.78 -0.58 -22.21
C ASP A 36 0.45 -0.23 -20.74
N CYS A 37 -0.70 0.40 -20.53
CA CYS A 37 -1.08 0.87 -19.21
C CYS A 37 -1.33 -0.27 -18.21
N ALA A 38 -2.01 -1.34 -18.62
CA ALA A 38 -2.35 -2.44 -17.72
C ALA A 38 -1.13 -3.31 -17.45
N ASP A 39 -0.33 -3.60 -18.47
CA ASP A 39 0.90 -4.36 -18.36
C ASP A 39 1.89 -3.65 -17.43
N PHE A 40 2.10 -2.34 -17.62
CA PHE A 40 3.00 -1.56 -16.77
C PHE A 40 2.61 -1.60 -15.29
N VAL A 41 1.34 -1.35 -14.97
CA VAL A 41 0.88 -1.31 -13.58
C VAL A 41 0.93 -2.70 -12.95
N SER A 42 0.47 -3.73 -13.68
CA SER A 42 0.46 -5.11 -13.17
C SER A 42 1.87 -5.64 -12.95
N TRP A 43 2.79 -5.34 -13.86
CA TRP A 43 4.21 -5.68 -13.72
C TRP A 43 4.82 -4.97 -12.51
N CYS A 44 4.61 -3.65 -12.36
CA CYS A 44 5.12 -2.92 -11.21
C CYS A 44 4.61 -3.46 -9.88
N VAL A 45 3.31 -3.80 -9.82
CA VAL A 45 2.68 -4.39 -8.62
C VAL A 45 3.25 -5.77 -8.33
N TYR A 46 3.37 -6.64 -9.34
CA TYR A 46 3.92 -7.98 -9.17
C TYR A 46 5.37 -7.93 -8.69
N GLN A 47 6.20 -7.12 -9.35
CA GLN A 47 7.61 -6.99 -9.00
C GLN A 47 7.85 -6.32 -7.63
N THR A 48 6.90 -5.52 -7.15
CA THR A 48 7.02 -4.87 -5.84
C THR A 48 6.42 -5.70 -4.70
N HIS A 49 5.35 -6.44 -4.96
CA HIS A 49 4.54 -7.06 -3.91
C HIS A 49 4.31 -8.56 -4.08
N GLY A 50 4.72 -9.15 -5.21
CA GLY A 50 4.42 -10.53 -5.58
C GLY A 50 2.95 -10.78 -5.92
N LEU A 51 2.15 -9.73 -6.13
CA LEU A 51 0.71 -9.82 -6.34
C LEU A 51 0.36 -9.79 -7.83
N LYS A 52 -0.40 -10.81 -8.28
CA LYS A 52 -0.95 -10.90 -9.63
C LYS A 52 -2.32 -10.19 -9.69
N LEU A 53 -2.31 -8.87 -9.84
CA LEU A 53 -3.52 -8.03 -9.87
C LEU A 53 -3.80 -7.47 -11.27
N GLY A 54 -5.06 -7.12 -11.53
CA GLY A 54 -5.46 -6.49 -12.79
C GLY A 54 -5.41 -7.41 -14.01
N LEU A 55 -5.54 -8.72 -13.78
CA LEU A 55 -5.45 -9.75 -14.81
C LEU A 55 -6.82 -10.27 -15.24
N THR A 56 -6.92 -10.66 -16.51
CA THR A 56 -8.03 -11.50 -17.01
C THR A 56 -7.96 -12.91 -16.41
N VAL A 57 -8.99 -13.72 -16.63
CA VAL A 57 -9.00 -15.14 -16.22
C VAL A 57 -7.85 -15.93 -16.87
N ALA A 58 -7.42 -15.53 -18.06
CA ALA A 58 -6.27 -16.11 -18.76
C ALA A 58 -4.91 -15.62 -18.22
N GLY A 59 -4.88 -14.72 -17.23
CA GLY A 59 -3.65 -14.19 -16.64
C GLY A 59 -3.06 -12.97 -17.35
N HIS A 60 -3.70 -12.43 -18.41
CA HIS A 60 -3.19 -11.24 -19.10
C HIS A 60 -3.64 -9.94 -18.42
N PRO A 61 -2.75 -8.97 -18.20
CA PRO A 61 -3.14 -7.64 -17.74
C PRO A 61 -4.18 -6.99 -18.66
N TYR A 62 -5.18 -6.34 -18.05
CA TYR A 62 -6.21 -5.63 -18.81
C TYR A 62 -6.82 -4.51 -17.97
N SER A 63 -7.03 -3.33 -18.56
CA SER A 63 -7.65 -2.21 -17.85
C SER A 63 -9.06 -2.53 -17.34
N GLY A 64 -9.82 -3.37 -18.05
CA GLY A 64 -11.11 -3.86 -17.56
C GLY A 64 -11.03 -4.81 -16.35
N ALA A 65 -9.91 -5.52 -16.18
CA ALA A 65 -9.69 -6.30 -14.97
C ALA A 65 -9.30 -5.40 -13.79
N TRP A 66 -8.54 -4.32 -14.03
CA TRP A 66 -8.28 -3.28 -13.03
C TRP A 66 -9.56 -2.55 -12.58
N ILE A 67 -10.52 -2.32 -13.50
CA ILE A 67 -11.84 -1.78 -13.16
C ILE A 67 -12.55 -2.70 -12.18
N ARG A 68 -12.69 -3.98 -12.50
CA ARG A 68 -13.33 -4.96 -11.60
C ARG A 68 -12.63 -5.07 -10.26
N TRP A 69 -11.29 -5.03 -10.25
CA TRP A 69 -10.51 -5.05 -9.01
C TRP A 69 -10.78 -3.82 -8.14
N ALA A 70 -10.86 -2.62 -8.72
CA ALA A 70 -11.12 -1.38 -8.00
C ALA A 70 -12.61 -1.18 -7.64
N GLU A 71 -13.53 -1.91 -8.26
CA GLU A 71 -14.95 -1.97 -7.89
C GLU A 71 -15.19 -2.81 -6.63
N ASP A 72 -14.29 -3.74 -6.31
CA ASP A 72 -14.36 -4.51 -5.08
C ASP A 72 -14.12 -3.60 -3.85
N PRO A 73 -15.09 -3.47 -2.92
CA PRO A 73 -14.94 -2.67 -1.71
C PRO A 73 -13.74 -3.05 -0.85
N ALA A 74 -13.26 -4.30 -0.95
CA ALA A 74 -12.06 -4.75 -0.23
C ALA A 74 -10.79 -4.03 -0.72
N ASN A 75 -10.76 -3.57 -1.97
CA ASN A 75 -9.61 -2.87 -2.56
C ASN A 75 -9.83 -1.36 -2.64
N ALA A 76 -11.10 -0.95 -2.76
CA ALA A 76 -11.49 0.42 -3.05
C ALA A 76 -11.05 1.41 -1.96
N ILE A 77 -10.62 2.59 -2.42
CA ILE A 77 -10.44 3.80 -1.61
C ILE A 77 -11.03 5.01 -2.34
N ASP A 78 -11.26 6.09 -1.60
CA ASP A 78 -11.70 7.36 -2.17
C ASP A 78 -10.63 7.96 -3.11
N LEU A 79 -11.06 8.66 -4.17
CA LEU A 79 -10.17 9.26 -5.16
C LEU A 79 -9.29 10.36 -4.57
N GLU A 80 -9.82 11.21 -3.68
CA GLU A 80 -9.01 12.25 -3.04
C GLU A 80 -7.97 11.65 -2.11
N ALA A 81 -8.33 10.61 -1.37
CA ALA A 81 -7.36 9.84 -0.59
C ALA A 81 -6.29 9.18 -1.49
N ALA A 82 -6.67 8.65 -2.65
CA ALA A 82 -5.75 8.01 -3.58
C ALA A 82 -4.71 8.98 -4.14
N TYR A 83 -5.09 10.22 -4.45
CA TYR A 83 -4.16 11.26 -4.93
C TYR A 83 -3.04 11.55 -3.94
N ASP A 84 -3.31 11.41 -2.63
CA ASP A 84 -2.35 11.69 -1.57
C ASP A 84 -1.72 10.39 -1.01
N THR A 85 -2.00 9.24 -1.65
CA THR A 85 -1.45 7.93 -1.25
C THR A 85 -0.48 7.39 -2.31
N PRO A 86 0.84 7.40 -2.05
CA PRO A 86 1.81 6.77 -2.94
C PRO A 86 1.47 5.31 -3.20
N GLY A 87 1.47 4.89 -4.46
CA GLY A 87 1.21 3.49 -4.83
C GLY A 87 -0.28 3.12 -4.90
N ALA A 88 -1.20 4.03 -4.59
CA ALA A 88 -2.61 3.82 -4.92
C ALA A 88 -2.77 3.70 -6.44
N ILE A 89 -3.69 2.84 -6.87
CA ILE A 89 -3.97 2.63 -8.29
C ILE A 89 -5.19 3.46 -8.67
N LEU A 90 -5.03 4.36 -9.64
CA LEU A 90 -6.11 5.13 -10.22
C LEU A 90 -6.60 4.43 -11.48
N VAL A 91 -7.91 4.27 -11.61
CA VAL A 91 -8.54 3.56 -12.74
C VAL A 91 -9.59 4.45 -13.38
N ARG A 92 -9.54 4.54 -14.71
CA ARG A 92 -10.54 5.20 -15.54
C ARG A 92 -11.26 4.16 -16.39
N ARG A 93 -12.58 4.18 -16.37
CA ARG A 93 -13.42 3.37 -17.25
C ARG A 93 -13.28 3.83 -18.71
N PRO A 94 -13.58 2.98 -19.70
CA PRO A 94 -13.72 3.45 -21.07
C PRO A 94 -14.75 4.57 -21.15
N HIS A 95 -14.41 5.63 -21.88
CA HIS A 95 -15.31 6.72 -22.19
C HIS A 95 -15.50 6.79 -23.70
N HIS A 96 -16.49 7.54 -24.18
CA HIS A 96 -16.79 7.65 -25.61
C HIS A 96 -15.66 8.17 -26.52
N TYR A 97 -14.54 8.63 -25.94
CA TYR A 97 -13.35 9.06 -26.69
C TYR A 97 -12.11 8.18 -26.46
N GLY A 98 -12.20 7.06 -25.74
CA GLY A 98 -11.03 6.22 -25.51
C GLY A 98 -11.23 5.02 -24.60
N SER A 99 -10.25 4.11 -24.65
CA SER A 99 -10.20 2.93 -23.80
C SER A 99 -10.04 3.30 -22.32
N GLY A 100 -10.35 2.33 -21.46
CA GLY A 100 -10.02 2.41 -20.04
C GLY A 100 -8.52 2.59 -19.84
N HIS A 101 -8.14 3.14 -18.69
CA HIS A 101 -6.75 3.49 -18.39
C HIS A 101 -6.46 3.28 -16.90
N VAL A 102 -5.22 2.94 -16.57
CA VAL A 102 -4.77 2.67 -15.21
C VAL A 102 -3.42 3.32 -14.97
N ALA A 103 -3.21 3.83 -13.76
CA ALA A 103 -1.98 4.53 -13.35
C ALA A 103 -1.68 4.34 -11.88
N ILE A 104 -0.42 4.57 -11.49
CA ILE A 104 0.04 4.56 -10.10
C ILE A 104 0.08 6.00 -9.59
N SER A 105 -0.58 6.29 -8.48
CA SER A 105 -0.50 7.58 -7.78
C SER A 105 0.90 7.80 -7.20
N ASP A 106 1.46 9.00 -7.37
CA ASP A 106 2.72 9.38 -6.74
C ASP A 106 2.55 9.89 -5.29
N GLY A 107 1.30 10.02 -4.83
CA GLY A 107 0.95 10.53 -3.50
C GLY A 107 1.08 12.05 -3.34
N GLN A 108 1.27 12.78 -4.43
CA GLN A 108 1.38 14.24 -4.47
C GLN A 108 0.37 14.84 -5.45
N GLY A 109 -0.73 14.12 -5.71
CA GLY A 109 -1.75 14.48 -6.71
C GLY A 109 -1.33 14.19 -8.16
N GLY A 110 -0.18 13.56 -8.39
CA GLY A 110 0.30 13.13 -9.69
C GLY A 110 0.19 11.61 -9.90
N THR A 111 0.76 11.16 -11.01
CA THR A 111 0.77 9.75 -11.43
C THR A 111 2.08 9.39 -12.09
N VAL A 112 2.45 8.11 -12.02
CA VAL A 112 3.38 7.44 -12.92
C VAL A 112 2.57 6.49 -13.80
N GLU A 113 2.63 6.65 -15.12
CA GLU A 113 1.80 5.90 -16.06
C GLU A 113 2.45 5.67 -17.43
N ALA A 114 2.21 4.50 -18.01
CA ALA A 114 2.40 4.25 -19.43
C ALA A 114 1.21 4.87 -20.19
N ARG A 115 1.36 6.11 -20.64
CA ARG A 115 0.23 7.00 -20.97
C ARG A 115 -0.28 6.90 -22.41
N GLY A 116 0.56 6.42 -23.33
CA GLY A 116 0.24 6.36 -24.76
C GLY A 116 1.47 6.61 -25.63
N GLN A 117 1.37 6.29 -26.93
CA GLN A 117 2.51 6.28 -27.87
C GLN A 117 3.25 7.62 -27.95
N ARG A 118 2.54 8.75 -27.81
CA ARG A 118 3.14 10.09 -27.81
C ARG A 118 4.01 10.38 -26.58
N TYR A 119 3.76 9.69 -25.47
CA TYR A 119 4.30 10.04 -24.16
C TYR A 119 5.27 8.98 -23.62
N GLY A 120 4.99 7.69 -23.85
CA GLY A 120 5.71 6.62 -23.15
C GLY A 120 5.28 6.50 -21.68
N VAL A 121 6.19 6.01 -20.85
CA VAL A 121 6.06 6.03 -19.38
C VAL A 121 6.46 7.41 -18.86
N VAL A 122 5.55 8.09 -18.16
CA VAL A 122 5.73 9.49 -17.75
C VAL A 122 5.19 9.74 -16.34
N ARG A 123 5.69 10.83 -15.73
CA ARG A 123 4.93 11.51 -14.69
C ARG A 123 3.89 12.42 -15.32
N ALA A 124 2.67 12.36 -14.82
CA ALA A 124 1.58 13.22 -15.27
C ALA A 124 0.75 13.70 -14.07
N ARG A 125 -0.03 14.76 -14.28
CA ARG A 125 -1.04 15.15 -13.29
C ARG A 125 -2.01 13.98 -13.09
N GLY A 126 -2.42 13.74 -11.84
CA GLY A 126 -3.51 12.83 -11.49
C GLY A 126 -4.77 13.64 -11.21
N ARG A 127 -4.70 14.47 -10.16
CA ARG A 127 -5.75 15.41 -9.75
C ARG A 127 -6.06 16.41 -10.88
N GLY A 128 -7.35 16.66 -11.11
CA GLY A 128 -7.84 17.48 -12.22
C GLY A 128 -7.95 16.76 -13.57
N ARG A 129 -7.67 15.45 -13.63
CA ARG A 129 -8.11 14.57 -14.73
C ARG A 129 -9.28 13.72 -14.28
N VAL A 130 -9.97 13.14 -15.25
CA VAL A 130 -11.03 12.16 -15.02
C VAL A 130 -10.41 10.82 -14.62
N TRP A 131 -10.77 10.37 -13.43
CA TRP A 131 -10.56 9.02 -12.88
C TRP A 131 -11.88 8.59 -12.23
N ASP A 132 -12.22 7.33 -12.32
CA ASP A 132 -13.54 6.83 -11.91
C ASP A 132 -13.47 6.02 -10.62
N LEU A 133 -12.33 5.37 -10.36
CA LEU A 133 -12.11 4.46 -9.25
C LEU A 133 -10.68 4.56 -8.75
N ALA A 134 -10.46 4.18 -7.50
CA ALA A 134 -9.14 3.95 -6.96
C ALA A 134 -9.10 2.77 -6.00
N GLY A 135 -7.93 2.15 -5.86
CA GLY A 135 -7.72 1.08 -4.89
C GLY A 135 -6.29 0.98 -4.38
N LEU A 136 -6.10 0.23 -3.30
CA LEU A 136 -4.78 -0.06 -2.73
C LEU A 136 -4.38 -1.53 -2.99
N PRO A 137 -3.27 -1.79 -3.69
CA PRO A 137 -2.74 -3.14 -3.89
C PRO A 137 -2.44 -3.87 -2.58
N VAL A 138 -1.95 -3.13 -1.60
CA VAL A 138 -1.66 -3.60 -0.25
C VAL A 138 -2.20 -2.57 0.72
N ARG A 139 -3.10 -2.99 1.61
CA ARG A 139 -3.50 -2.14 2.74
C ARG A 139 -2.39 -2.17 3.78
N ALA A 140 -2.07 -1.02 4.37
CA ALA A 140 -1.29 -1.03 5.60
C ALA A 140 -2.12 -1.81 6.63
N GLU A 141 -1.53 -2.86 7.20
CA GLU A 141 -2.13 -3.43 8.41
C GLU A 141 -2.20 -2.31 9.46
N PRO A 142 -3.32 -2.19 10.20
CA PRO A 142 -3.31 -1.30 11.35
C PRO A 142 -2.12 -1.70 12.22
N PRO A 143 -1.36 -0.73 12.79
CA PRO A 143 -0.26 -1.06 13.67
C PRO A 143 -0.80 -2.03 14.72
N ALA A 144 -0.13 -3.18 14.87
CA ALA A 144 -0.52 -4.17 15.86
C ALA A 144 -0.80 -3.43 17.16
N VAL A 145 -2.06 -3.44 17.61
CA VAL A 145 -2.42 -2.92 18.92
C VAL A 145 -1.55 -3.73 19.86
N LEU A 146 -0.55 -3.10 20.48
CA LEU A 146 0.17 -3.69 21.60
C LEU A 146 -0.91 -3.94 22.64
N GLN A 147 -1.45 -5.17 22.66
CA GLN A 147 -2.27 -5.64 23.75
C GLN A 147 -1.44 -5.40 25.00
N GLY A 148 -1.96 -4.52 25.85
CA GLY A 148 -1.26 -4.03 27.02
C GLY A 148 -0.67 -5.19 27.79
N ALA A 149 0.54 -4.96 28.31
CA ALA A 149 1.15 -5.80 29.31
C ALA A 149 0.11 -6.12 30.40
N ASP A 150 -0.40 -7.34 30.38
CA ASP A 150 -1.18 -7.84 31.50
C ASP A 150 -0.23 -7.97 32.68
N SER A 151 -0.62 -7.29 33.73
CA SER A 151 0.16 -7.08 34.95
C SER A 151 -0.02 -8.31 35.83
N GLY A 152 0.55 -9.43 35.39
CA GLY A 152 0.64 -10.66 36.16
C GLY A 152 1.73 -10.61 37.24
N ARG A 153 1.70 -9.63 38.15
CA ARG A 153 2.43 -9.78 39.43
C ARG A 153 1.56 -10.60 40.37
N SER A 154 1.84 -11.89 40.38
CA SER A 154 1.44 -12.84 41.42
C SER A 154 1.89 -12.33 42.79
N PHE A 155 0.95 -11.87 43.62
CA PHE A 155 1.14 -11.78 45.07
C PHE A 155 0.81 -13.14 45.67
N SER A 156 1.87 -13.88 46.01
CA SER A 156 1.79 -15.11 46.79
C SER A 156 1.27 -14.79 48.19
N ARG A 157 0.06 -15.29 48.53
CA ARG A 157 -0.40 -15.41 49.91
C ARG A 157 0.12 -16.73 50.47
N CYS A 158 1.10 -16.68 51.36
CA CYS A 158 1.32 -17.72 52.36
C CYS A 158 0.73 -17.24 53.69
N ALA A 159 -0.21 -18.03 54.21
CA ALA A 159 -0.74 -17.94 55.56
C ALA A 159 0.22 -18.62 56.56
N GLY A 160 0.17 -18.21 57.83
CA GLY A 160 0.57 -19.09 58.95
C GLY A 160 1.38 -18.43 60.07
N LEU A 161 0.66 -17.87 61.04
CA LEU A 161 0.85 -17.92 62.50
C LEU A 161 2.21 -18.35 63.07
N GLY A 162 2.78 -17.50 63.95
CA GLY A 162 3.86 -17.88 64.86
C GLY A 162 4.25 -16.73 65.79
N GLU A 163 3.96 -16.90 67.08
CA GLU A 163 4.24 -15.99 68.20
C GLU A 163 5.74 -15.65 68.34
N GLY A 164 6.07 -14.44 68.81
CA GLY A 164 7.45 -14.05 69.06
C GLY A 164 7.62 -12.71 69.77
N TYR A 165 7.84 -12.78 71.07
CA TYR A 165 8.13 -11.71 72.04
C TYR A 165 9.44 -10.92 71.75
N GLY A 166 9.47 -9.63 72.10
CA GLY A 166 10.69 -8.81 72.32
C GLY A 166 10.57 -7.39 71.75
N ARG A 167 10.22 -6.35 72.54
CA ARG A 167 11.13 -5.43 73.29
C ARG A 167 12.34 -4.96 72.44
N THR A 168 12.71 -3.69 72.26
CA THR A 168 12.44 -2.44 73.00
C THR A 168 13.11 -1.24 72.28
N VAL A 169 12.43 -0.08 72.29
CA VAL A 169 12.87 1.35 72.29
C VAL A 169 14.00 1.91 71.40
N SER A 170 13.63 2.95 70.65
CA SER A 170 14.44 4.16 70.36
C SER A 170 14.46 5.09 71.59
N PRO A 171 15.51 5.91 71.81
CA PRO A 171 15.41 7.10 72.65
C PRO A 171 15.15 8.38 71.84
N HIS A 172 14.38 9.25 72.49
CA HIS A 172 13.91 10.59 72.10
C HIS A 172 15.00 11.67 72.30
N PRO A 173 14.78 12.93 71.86
CA PRO A 173 15.76 14.02 71.83
C PRO A 173 15.71 14.94 73.08
N ALA A 174 16.77 15.74 73.27
CA ALA A 174 16.81 16.98 74.08
C ALA A 174 17.75 17.96 73.35
N GLN A 175 17.30 19.11 72.85
CA GLN A 175 17.13 20.40 73.55
C GLN A 175 18.44 20.98 74.11
N ASP A 176 18.93 22.03 73.45
CA ASP A 176 19.03 23.40 73.97
C ASP A 176 18.86 24.40 72.80
#